data_AF-A0A160N4M3-F1
#
_entry.id   AF-A0A160N4M3-F1
#
_cell.length_a   1.000
_cell.length_b   1.000
_cell.length_c   1.000
_cell.angle_alpha   90.00
_cell.angle_beta   90.00
_cell.angle_gamma   90.00
#
_symmetry.space_group_name_H-M   'P 1'
#
loop_
_entity.id
_entity.type
_entity.pdbx_description
1 polymer ?
#
loop_
_entity_poly.entity_id
_entity_poly.type
_entity_poly.pdbx_seq_one_letter_code
_entity_poly.pdbx_strand_id
1 'polypeptide(L)' 'MRRYLADIGDTECSEGLHALVIHEVEGPLLREVMAFHEGNQSRAATALGINRATLRKKLAQHGLL' A
#
# COMPACT_ATOMS: atom_id res chain seq x y z
N MET A 1 -6.94 -10.31 9.02
CA MET A 1 -7.48 -9.41 10.07
C MET A 1 -7.69 -10.09 11.41
N ARG A 2 -8.60 -11.07 11.58
CA ARG A 2 -8.86 -11.65 12.92
C ARG A 2 -7.62 -12.31 13.56
N ARG A 3 -6.79 -12.99 12.75
CA ARG A 3 -5.48 -13.52 13.17
C ARG A 3 -4.49 -12.40 13.50
N TYR A 4 -4.33 -11.44 12.60
CA TYR A 4 -3.48 -10.25 12.79
C TYR A 4 -3.78 -9.48 14.09
N LEU A 5 -5.06 -9.28 14.42
CA LEU A 5 -5.48 -8.64 15.67
C LEU A 5 -5.13 -9.50 16.90
N ALA A 6 -5.25 -10.82 16.79
CA ALA A 6 -4.84 -11.74 17.86
C ALA A 6 -3.31 -11.77 18.03
N ASP A 7 -2.55 -11.62 16.94
CA ASP A 7 -1.08 -11.59 16.95
C ASP A 7 -0.55 -10.28 17.57
N ILE A 8 -1.21 -9.14 17.31
CA ILE A 8 -0.88 -7.84 17.93
C ILE A 8 -1.29 -7.79 19.41
N GLY A 9 -2.41 -8.42 19.78
CA GLY A 9 -2.93 -8.40 21.15
C GLY A 9 -3.21 -6.97 21.65
N ASP A 10 -2.77 -6.67 22.88
CA ASP A 10 -2.90 -5.36 23.52
C ASP A 10 -1.68 -4.45 23.29
N THR A 11 -0.83 -4.77 22.31
CA THR A 11 0.37 -3.97 22.04
C THR A 11 -0.02 -2.56 21.59
N GLU A 12 0.41 -1.54 22.33
CA GLU A 12 0.24 -0.15 21.91
C GLU A 12 1.04 0.12 20.64
N CYS A 13 0.32 0.42 19.56
CA CYS A 13 0.91 0.81 18.29
C CYS A 13 1.05 2.33 18.30
N SER A 14 2.27 2.84 18.53
CA SER A 14 2.56 4.28 18.61
C SER A 14 2.12 5.08 17.37
N GLU A 15 2.13 4.44 16.20
CA GLU A 15 1.70 5.02 14.92
C GLU A 15 0.20 4.76 14.63
N GLY A 16 -0.45 3.94 15.46
CA GLY A 16 -1.83 3.48 15.30
C GLY A 16 -1.97 2.25 14.39
N LEU A 17 -2.86 1.34 14.77
CA LEU A 17 -3.13 0.09 14.06
C LEU A 17 -3.50 0.31 12.57
N HIS A 18 -4.25 1.37 12.29
CA HIS A 18 -4.63 1.69 10.90
C HIS A 18 -3.41 2.00 10.04
N ALA A 19 -2.46 2.82 10.54
CA ALA A 19 -1.26 3.18 9.79
C ALA A 19 -0.37 1.96 9.54
N LEU A 20 -0.20 1.12 10.56
CA LEU A 20 0.53 -0.15 10.49
C LEU A 20 -0.04 -1.07 9.39
N VAL A 21 -1.35 -1.32 9.43
CA VAL A 21 -2.02 -2.16 8.42
C VAL A 21 -1.86 -1.59 7.03
N ILE A 22 -2.06 -0.27 6.86
CA ILE A 22 -1.90 0.37 5.54
C ILE A 22 -0.47 0.21 5.04
N HIS A 23 0.55 0.38 5.89
CA HIS A 23 1.94 0.23 5.50
C HIS A 23 2.25 -1.18 4.98
N GLU A 24 1.76 -2.21 5.67
CA GLU A 24 1.98 -3.61 5.26
C GLU A 24 1.31 -3.98 3.93
N VAL A 25 0.09 -3.48 3.68
CA VAL A 25 -0.69 -3.88 2.50
C VAL A 25 -0.43 -3.01 1.28
N GLU A 26 -0.04 -1.74 1.47
CA GLU A 26 0.08 -0.78 0.37
C GLU A 26 1.23 -1.15 -0.59
N GLY A 27 2.42 -1.46 -0.08
CA GLY A 27 3.56 -1.83 -0.93
C GLY A 27 3.28 -3.01 -1.87
N PRO A 28 2.78 -4.16 -1.36
CA PRO A 28 2.35 -5.29 -2.19
C PRO A 28 1.26 -4.91 -3.20
N LEU A 29 0.22 -4.18 -2.79
CA LEU A 29 -0.85 -3.74 -3.69
C LEU A 29 -0.29 -2.91 -4.86
N LEU A 30 0.58 -1.95 -4.57
CA LEU A 30 1.20 -1.11 -5.59
C LEU A 30 2.05 -1.92 -6.57
N ARG A 31 2.84 -2.86 -6.06
CA ARG A 31 3.69 -3.74 -6.87
C ARG A 31 2.86 -4.60 -7.83
N GLU A 32 1.82 -5.27 -7.31
CA GLU A 32 0.97 -6.15 -8.11
C GLU A 32 0.18 -5.37 -9.18
N VAL A 33 -0.38 -4.20 -8.84
CA VAL A 33 -1.12 -3.39 -9.83
C VAL A 33 -0.19 -2.82 -10.90
N MET A 34 1.03 -2.41 -10.52
CA MET A 34 2.03 -1.98 -11.49
C MET A 34 2.45 -3.11 -12.42
N ALA A 35 2.67 -4.31 -11.89
CA ALA A 35 3.00 -5.49 -12.69
C ALA A 35 1.85 -5.88 -13.64
N PHE A 36 0.62 -5.89 -13.14
CA PHE A 36 -0.59 -6.18 -13.94
C PHE A 36 -0.78 -5.21 -15.11
N HIS A 37 -0.35 -3.96 -14.96
CA HIS A 37 -0.38 -2.96 -16.02
C HIS A 37 0.97 -2.75 -16.72
N GLU A 38 1.91 -3.70 -16.59
CA GLU A 38 3.21 -3.69 -17.29
C GLU A 38 3.99 -2.37 -17.08
N GLY A 39 3.93 -1.82 -15.87
CA GLY A 39 4.60 -0.57 -15.52
C GLY A 39 3.86 0.71 -15.95
N ASN A 40 2.70 0.61 -16.61
CA ASN A 40 1.93 1.78 -17.03
C ASN A 40 1.25 2.46 -15.82
N GLN A 41 1.92 3.47 -15.28
CA GLN A 41 1.45 4.23 -14.12
C GLN A 41 0.10 4.93 -14.33
N SER A 42 -0.25 5.33 -15.56
CA SER A 42 -1.55 5.97 -15.81
C SER A 42 -2.69 4.97 -15.64
N ARG A 43 -2.56 3.76 -16.21
CA ARG A 43 -3.57 2.69 -16.05
C ARG A 43 -3.63 2.19 -14.61
N ALA A 44 -2.47 2.00 -13.97
CA ALA A 44 -2.39 1.60 -12.57
C ALA A 44 -3.06 2.63 -11.63
N ALA A 45 -2.84 3.93 -11.87
CA ALA A 45 -3.47 4.99 -11.07
C ALA A 45 -5.00 4.96 -11.21
N THR A 46 -5.51 4.77 -12.44
CA THR A 46 -6.95 4.59 -12.69
C THR A 46 -7.50 3.36 -11.96
N ALA A 47 -6.81 2.23 -12.03
CA ALA A 47 -7.24 1.00 -11.36
C ALA A 47 -7.26 1.13 -9.82
N LEU A 48 -6.29 1.86 -9.26
CA LEU A 48 -6.22 2.17 -7.83
C LEU A 48 -7.17 3.29 -7.39
N GLY A 49 -7.85 3.97 -8.33
CA GLY A 49 -8.74 5.09 -8.02
C GLY A 49 -8.03 6.33 -7.47
N ILE A 50 -6.74 6.49 -7.76
CA ILE A 50 -5.93 7.64 -7.31
C ILE A 50 -5.37 8.39 -8.52
N ASN A 51 -5.01 9.66 -8.33
CA ASN A 51 -4.31 10.38 -9.39
C ASN A 51 -2.88 9.81 -9.58
N ARG A 52 -2.33 9.99 -10.79
CA ARG A 52 -0.98 9.50 -11.13
C ARG A 52 0.14 10.10 -10.27
N ALA A 53 0.02 11.36 -9.86
CA ALA A 53 1.04 12.01 -9.01
C ALA A 53 1.09 11.38 -7.61
N THR A 54 -0.07 11.03 -7.04
CA THR A 54 -0.21 10.29 -5.79
C THR A 54 0.37 8.89 -5.92
N LEU A 55 0.06 8.16 -7.01
CA LEU A 55 0.68 6.87 -7.28
C LEU A 55 2.20 6.98 -7.31
N ARG A 56 2.74 7.94 -8.08
CA ARG A 56 4.18 8.16 -8.19
C ARG A 56 4.83 8.43 -6.82
N LYS A 57 4.20 9.26 -5.98
CA LYS A 57 4.67 9.54 -4.62
C LYS A 57 4.71 8.27 -3.77
N LYS A 58 3.65 7.45 -3.83
CA LYS A 58 3.57 6.19 -3.09
C LYS A 58 4.61 5.18 -3.58
N LEU A 59 4.80 5.03 -4.89
CA LEU A 59 5.86 4.18 -5.44
C LEU A 59 7.25 4.59 -4.93
N ALA A 60 7.55 5.89 -4.90
CA ALA A 60 8.81 6.37 -4.34
C ALA A 60 8.94 6.10 -2.83
N GLN A 61 7.86 6.28 -2.05
CA GLN A 61 7.84 5.99 -0.61
C GLN A 61 8.10 4.51 -0.29
N HIS A 62 7.68 3.61 -1.18
CA HIS A 62 7.83 2.16 -1.04
C HIS A 62 9.05 1.59 -1.79
N GLY A 63 9.91 2.43 -2.39
CA GLY A 63 11.11 1.98 -3.12
C GLY A 63 10.81 1.21 -4.40
N LEU A 64 9.70 1.53 -5.07
CA LEU A 64 9.20 0.88 -6.29
C LEU A 64 9.32 1.77 -7.55
N LEU A 65 10.08 2.87 -7.47
CA LEU A 65 10.27 3.83 -8.57
C LEU A 65 11.69 3.76 -9.14
#